data_AF-A0A1G4RM98-F1
#
_entry.id   AF-A0A1G4RM98-F1
#
_cell.length_a   1.000
_cell.length_b   1.000
_cell.length_c   1.000
_cell.angle_alpha   90.00
_cell.angle_beta   90.00
_cell.angle_gamma   90.00
#
_symmetry.space_group_name_H-M   'P 1'
#
loop_
_entity.id
_entity.type
_entity.pdbx_description
1 polymer ?
#
loop_
_entity_poly.entity_id
_entity_poly.type
_entity_poly.pdbx_seq_one_letter_code
_entity_poly.pdbx_strand_id
1 'polypeptide(L)'
;MNVQQFGAYLKSLREAKGLTLTQLGDRIGYSNPYLSQIETGKKKNMPSPELLEKLVEPLGVEYADLMAAAGYRKLADTHKYRQAFQDLLDILGIDLDGIVQALPGIPRAALKRLEKEYRPFFGDDFEITPDTLQALLQQDPPKVEIYKLIGQLENMAEQFRTIGADAEKTDTQTLEHLYDIGKSLQYVSGLHYNGHLLTDQDRERILGMLKLLFPQYEEQAND
;
A
#
# COMPACT_ATOMS: atom_id res chain seq x y z
N MET A 1 29.93 -8.22 6.98
CA MET A 1 31.27 -8.45 6.38
C MET A 1 32.08 -7.17 6.55
N ASN A 2 33.41 -7.21 6.47
CA ASN A 2 34.21 -5.98 6.33
C ASN A 2 34.29 -5.56 4.84
N VAL A 3 34.86 -4.39 4.54
CA VAL A 3 34.85 -3.83 3.17
C VAL A 3 35.60 -4.70 2.17
N GLN A 4 36.71 -5.32 2.58
CA GLN A 4 37.48 -6.23 1.71
C GLN A 4 36.71 -7.51 1.40
N GLN A 5 36.06 -8.10 2.40
CA GLN A 5 35.19 -9.27 2.24
C GLN A 5 33.99 -8.96 1.34
N PHE A 6 33.36 -7.79 1.52
CA PHE A 6 32.26 -7.36 0.67
C PHE A 6 32.71 -7.12 -0.77
N GLY A 7 33.86 -6.48 -0.98
CA GLY A 7 34.42 -6.29 -2.32
C GLY A 7 34.68 -7.61 -3.04
N ALA A 8 35.27 -8.58 -2.36
CA ALA A 8 35.50 -9.92 -2.91
C ALA A 8 34.18 -10.65 -3.22
N TYR A 9 33.17 -10.51 -2.36
CA TYR A 9 31.82 -11.03 -2.59
C TYR A 9 31.16 -10.40 -3.83
N LEU A 10 31.24 -9.08 -3.97
CA LEU A 10 30.68 -8.37 -5.13
C LEU A 10 31.36 -8.82 -6.43
N LYS A 11 32.69 -8.97 -6.38
CA LYS A 11 33.47 -9.49 -7.51
C LYS A 11 33.01 -10.89 -7.92
N SER A 12 32.78 -11.80 -6.96
CA SER A 12 32.35 -13.16 -7.29
C SER A 12 30.95 -13.19 -7.91
N LEU A 13 30.03 -12.33 -7.47
CA LEU A 13 28.71 -12.17 -8.09
C LEU A 13 28.83 -11.68 -9.54
N ARG A 14 29.64 -10.65 -9.80
CA ARG A 14 29.88 -10.11 -11.14
C ARG A 14 30.45 -11.18 -12.07
N GLU A 15 31.44 -11.93 -11.60
CA GLU A 15 32.10 -12.99 -12.37
C GLU A 15 31.16 -14.17 -12.63
N ALA A 16 30.29 -14.52 -11.67
CA ALA A 16 29.27 -15.54 -11.86
C ALA A 16 28.24 -15.18 -12.94
N LYS A 17 27.98 -13.88 -13.16
CA LYS A 17 27.16 -13.36 -14.27
C LYS A 17 27.96 -13.16 -15.58
N GLY A 18 29.26 -13.45 -15.58
CA GLY A 18 30.11 -13.29 -16.76
C GLY A 18 30.32 -11.83 -17.19
N LEU A 19 30.05 -10.87 -16.31
CA LEU A 19 30.15 -9.44 -16.63
C LEU A 19 31.57 -8.93 -16.42
N THR A 20 32.06 -8.10 -17.33
CA THR A 20 33.26 -7.27 -17.09
C THR A 20 32.91 -6.07 -16.22
N LEU A 21 33.91 -5.44 -15.59
CA LEU A 21 33.71 -4.20 -14.83
C LEU A 21 33.12 -3.06 -15.69
N THR A 22 33.52 -2.97 -16.97
CA THR A 22 32.96 -1.98 -17.90
C THR A 22 31.48 -2.25 -18.15
N GLN A 23 31.11 -3.50 -18.48
CA GLN A 23 29.70 -3.85 -18.72
C GLN A 23 28.83 -3.66 -17.48
N LEU A 24 29.33 -3.98 -16.28
CA LEU A 24 28.60 -3.70 -15.06
C LEU A 24 28.43 -2.19 -14.88
N GLY A 25 29.51 -1.42 -15.03
CA GLY A 25 29.51 0.04 -14.92
C GLY A 25 28.54 0.73 -15.87
N ASP A 26 28.50 0.29 -17.12
CA ASP A 26 27.59 0.80 -18.15
C ASP A 26 26.12 0.55 -17.78
N ARG A 27 25.80 -0.60 -17.16
CA ARG A 27 24.43 -0.92 -16.72
C ARG A 27 23.97 -0.08 -15.54
N ILE A 28 24.86 0.20 -14.60
CA ILE A 28 24.49 0.87 -13.33
C ILE A 28 24.83 2.36 -13.30
N GLY A 29 25.47 2.88 -14.35
CA GLY A 29 25.87 4.29 -14.45
C GLY A 29 27.06 4.66 -13.56
N TYR A 30 27.95 3.71 -13.23
CA TYR A 30 29.16 3.96 -12.44
C TYR A 30 30.42 3.63 -13.23
N SER A 31 31.49 4.39 -12.98
CA SER A 31 32.75 4.19 -13.71
C SER A 31 33.46 2.89 -13.31
N ASN A 32 34.10 2.24 -14.28
CA ASN A 32 34.91 1.04 -14.04
C ASN A 32 35.97 1.24 -12.92
N PRO A 33 36.73 2.35 -12.86
CA PRO A 33 37.66 2.61 -11.76
C PRO A 33 36.99 2.63 -10.38
N TYR A 34 35.77 3.17 -10.28
CA TYR A 34 35.02 3.21 -9.03
C TYR A 34 34.58 1.80 -8.58
N LEU A 35 34.04 1.00 -9.50
CA LEU A 35 33.67 -0.38 -9.23
C LEU A 35 34.88 -1.24 -8.84
N SER A 36 36.01 -1.06 -9.53
CA SER A 36 37.27 -1.72 -9.18
C SER A 36 37.72 -1.39 -7.76
N GLN A 37 37.58 -0.13 -7.32
CA GLN A 37 37.91 0.27 -5.94
C GLN A 37 37.00 -0.40 -4.90
N ILE A 38 35.73 -0.67 -5.25
CA ILE A 38 34.81 -1.42 -4.38
C ILE A 38 35.21 -2.88 -4.31
N GLU A 39 35.37 -3.55 -5.46
CA GLU A 39 35.69 -4.99 -5.53
C GLU A 39 37.03 -5.33 -4.88
N THR A 40 37.99 -4.41 -4.91
CA THR A 40 39.30 -4.58 -4.27
C THR A 40 39.34 -4.14 -2.81
N GLY A 41 38.22 -3.62 -2.26
CA GLY A 41 38.15 -3.12 -0.89
C GLY A 41 39.03 -1.88 -0.64
N LYS A 42 39.38 -1.12 -1.69
CA LYS A 42 40.14 0.14 -1.59
C LYS A 42 39.26 1.30 -1.11
N LYS A 43 37.94 1.20 -1.26
CA LYS A 43 37.00 2.12 -0.61
C LYS A 43 37.05 1.96 0.91
N LYS A 44 36.90 3.08 1.63
CA LYS A 44 36.91 3.09 3.10
C LYS A 44 35.56 2.70 3.71
N ASN A 45 34.48 2.93 2.97
CA ASN A 45 33.10 2.76 3.43
C ASN A 45 32.39 1.70 2.59
N MET A 46 31.36 1.09 3.18
CA MET A 46 30.44 0.22 2.45
C MET A 46 29.69 1.02 1.36
N PRO A 47 29.31 0.37 0.26
CA PRO A 47 28.43 0.96 -0.75
C PRO A 47 27.14 1.51 -0.14
N SER A 48 26.64 2.63 -0.67
CA SER A 48 25.35 3.17 -0.25
C SER A 48 24.19 2.24 -0.67
N PRO A 49 23.03 2.30 0.02
CA PRO A 49 21.82 1.58 -0.39
C PRO A 49 21.44 1.82 -1.86
N GLU A 50 21.53 3.06 -2.35
CA GLU A 50 21.26 3.40 -3.76
C GLU A 50 22.15 2.64 -4.75
N LEU A 51 23.45 2.51 -4.43
CA LEU A 51 24.37 1.74 -5.26
C LEU A 51 24.06 0.24 -5.17
N LEU A 52 23.73 -0.26 -3.98
CA LEU A 52 23.34 -1.67 -3.78
C LEU A 52 22.08 -2.03 -4.57
N GLU A 53 21.09 -1.14 -4.63
CA GLU A 53 19.85 -1.31 -5.39
C GLU A 53 20.12 -1.44 -6.89
N LYS A 54 20.99 -0.57 -7.45
CA LYS A 54 21.39 -0.64 -8.85
C LYS A 54 22.16 -1.92 -9.21
N LEU A 55 22.78 -2.58 -8.23
CA LEU A 55 23.53 -3.83 -8.42
C LEU A 55 22.62 -5.07 -8.46
N VAL A 56 21.37 -4.98 -8.00
CA VAL A 56 20.42 -6.11 -7.87
C VAL A 56 20.16 -6.79 -9.21
N GLU A 57 19.64 -6.05 -10.20
CA GLU A 57 19.26 -6.61 -11.49
C GLU A 57 20.47 -7.17 -12.27
N PRO A 58 21.59 -6.42 -12.44
CA PRO A 58 22.72 -6.92 -13.22
C PRO A 58 23.42 -8.11 -12.60
N LEU A 59 23.42 -8.19 -11.26
CA LEU A 59 24.04 -9.30 -10.52
C LEU A 59 23.06 -10.43 -10.21
N GLY A 60 21.76 -10.25 -10.47
CA GLY A 60 20.69 -11.22 -10.25
C GLY A 60 20.70 -11.80 -8.84
N VAL A 61 20.75 -10.91 -7.85
CA VAL A 61 20.74 -11.24 -6.41
C VAL A 61 19.65 -10.42 -5.72
N GLU A 62 19.13 -10.93 -4.61
CA GLU A 62 18.13 -10.22 -3.83
C GLU A 62 18.72 -8.97 -3.15
N TYR A 63 17.98 -7.87 -3.17
CA TYR A 63 18.42 -6.61 -2.57
C TYR A 63 18.68 -6.75 -1.06
N ALA A 64 17.84 -7.51 -0.36
CA ALA A 64 17.99 -7.78 1.06
C ALA A 64 19.32 -8.49 1.38
N ASP A 65 19.76 -9.43 0.53
CA ASP A 65 21.01 -10.18 0.74
C ASP A 65 22.24 -9.27 0.56
N LEU A 66 22.22 -8.40 -0.46
CA LEU A 66 23.25 -7.38 -0.69
C LEU A 66 23.35 -6.40 0.48
N MET A 67 22.21 -5.91 0.96
CA MET A 67 22.11 -5.00 2.10
C MET A 67 22.63 -5.65 3.39
N ALA A 68 22.24 -6.89 3.66
CA ALA A 68 22.72 -7.64 4.82
C ALA A 68 24.24 -7.88 4.76
N ALA A 69 24.77 -8.23 3.58
CA ALA A 69 26.21 -8.42 3.36
C ALA A 69 27.02 -7.13 3.61
N ALA A 70 26.48 -5.98 3.16
CA ALA A 70 27.03 -4.64 3.38
C ALA A 70 26.86 -4.12 4.82
N GLY A 71 26.21 -4.87 5.71
CA GLY A 71 26.04 -4.50 7.12
C GLY A 71 24.77 -3.70 7.44
N TYR A 72 23.88 -3.50 6.46
CA TYR A 72 22.59 -2.83 6.63
C TYR A 72 21.47 -3.77 7.10
N ARG A 73 21.76 -4.66 8.07
CA ARG A 73 20.81 -5.73 8.48
C ARG A 73 19.41 -5.22 8.82
N LYS A 74 19.30 -4.12 9.58
CA LYS A 74 17.99 -3.52 9.91
C LYS A 74 17.19 -3.13 8.66
N LEU A 75 17.84 -2.60 7.62
CA LEU A 75 17.17 -2.22 6.36
C LEU A 75 16.89 -3.43 5.46
N ALA A 76 17.76 -4.45 5.48
CA ALA A 76 17.55 -5.71 4.77
C ALA A 76 16.33 -6.48 5.30
N ASP A 77 16.18 -6.51 6.63
CA ASP A 77 15.03 -7.10 7.29
C ASP A 77 13.74 -6.39 6.88
N THR A 78 13.71 -5.05 6.91
CA THR A 78 12.56 -4.23 6.45
C THR A 78 12.16 -4.55 5.02
N HIS A 79 13.11 -4.73 4.10
CA HIS A 79 12.79 -5.06 2.70
C HIS A 79 12.16 -6.44 2.55
N LYS A 80 12.66 -7.44 3.28
CA LYS A 80 12.11 -8.80 3.26
C LYS A 80 10.68 -8.85 3.82
N TYR A 81 10.42 -8.09 4.89
CA TYR A 81 9.07 -7.97 5.44
C TYR A 81 8.13 -7.21 4.50
N ARG A 82 8.62 -6.17 3.81
CA ARG A 82 7.87 -5.46 2.77
C ARG A 82 7.46 -6.39 1.65
N GLN A 83 8.40 -7.17 1.10
CA GLN A 83 8.09 -8.11 0.01
C GLN A 83 7.05 -9.14 0.45
N ALA A 84 7.26 -9.79 1.60
CA ALA A 84 6.30 -10.76 2.13
C ALA A 84 4.91 -10.15 2.43
N PHE A 85 4.86 -8.87 2.79
CA PHE A 85 3.62 -8.13 2.97
C PHE A 85 2.94 -7.82 1.64
N GLN A 86 3.70 -7.40 0.64
CA GLN A 86 3.21 -7.13 -0.70
C GLN A 86 2.67 -8.41 -1.35
N ASP A 87 3.40 -9.52 -1.23
CA ASP A 87 2.94 -10.83 -1.66
C ASP A 87 1.62 -11.24 -0.96
N LEU A 88 1.47 -10.91 0.34
CA LEU A 88 0.23 -11.16 1.07
C LEU A 88 -0.92 -10.27 0.59
N LEU A 89 -0.67 -8.99 0.32
CA LEU A 89 -1.67 -8.09 -0.27
C LEU A 89 -2.12 -8.64 -1.63
N ASP A 90 -1.19 -9.08 -2.48
CA ASP A 90 -1.48 -9.68 -3.77
C ASP A 90 -2.32 -10.96 -3.63
N ILE A 91 -2.00 -11.82 -2.65
CA ILE A 91 -2.80 -13.03 -2.33
C ILE A 91 -4.22 -12.66 -1.90
N LEU A 92 -4.37 -11.59 -1.12
CA LEU A 92 -5.67 -11.10 -0.65
C LEU A 92 -6.42 -10.27 -1.71
N GLY A 93 -5.79 -9.97 -2.85
CA GLY A 93 -6.35 -9.16 -3.94
C GLY A 93 -6.29 -7.66 -3.69
N ILE A 94 -5.53 -7.20 -2.71
CA ILE A 94 -5.49 -5.82 -2.24
C ILE A 94 -4.47 -5.00 -3.04
N ASP A 95 -4.94 -4.20 -4.00
CA ASP A 95 -4.09 -3.30 -4.79
C ASP A 95 -3.82 -1.98 -4.04
N LEU A 96 -2.68 -1.92 -3.35
CA LEU A 96 -2.28 -0.74 -2.59
C LEU A 96 -2.06 0.50 -3.47
N ASP A 97 -1.47 0.32 -4.66
CA ASP A 97 -1.26 1.45 -5.57
C ASP A 97 -2.59 1.99 -6.07
N GLY A 98 -3.54 1.09 -6.34
CA GLY A 98 -4.94 1.43 -6.62
C GLY A 98 -5.62 2.18 -5.47
N ILE A 99 -5.38 1.79 -4.21
CA ILE A 99 -5.87 2.53 -3.03
C ILE A 99 -5.26 3.92 -2.97
N VAL A 100 -3.94 4.03 -3.12
CA VAL A 100 -3.22 5.31 -3.06
C VAL A 100 -3.71 6.27 -4.14
N GLN A 101 -3.93 5.77 -5.35
CA GLN A 101 -4.48 6.57 -6.46
C GLN A 101 -5.95 6.95 -6.24
N ALA A 102 -6.72 6.12 -5.54
CA ALA A 102 -8.12 6.39 -5.21
C ALA A 102 -8.30 7.31 -4.00
N LEU A 103 -7.30 7.45 -3.11
CA LEU A 103 -7.37 8.27 -1.90
C LEU A 103 -7.91 9.69 -2.12
N PRO A 104 -7.49 10.45 -3.17
CA PRO A 104 -8.04 11.78 -3.42
C PRO A 104 -9.55 11.79 -3.67
N GLY A 105 -10.10 10.68 -4.19
CA GLY A 105 -11.54 10.49 -4.41
C GLY A 105 -12.29 9.97 -3.18
N ILE A 106 -11.59 9.66 -2.08
CA ILE A 106 -12.25 9.25 -0.84
C ILE A 106 -12.61 10.52 -0.04
N PRO A 107 -13.87 10.66 0.42
CA PRO A 107 -14.27 11.82 1.19
C PRO A 107 -13.45 12.03 2.45
N ARG A 108 -13.01 13.27 2.68
CA ARG A 108 -12.23 13.62 3.87
C ARG A 108 -12.92 13.30 5.18
N ALA A 109 -14.24 13.40 5.25
CA ALA A 109 -15.01 13.02 6.45
C ALA A 109 -14.96 11.50 6.75
N ALA A 110 -14.90 10.66 5.72
CA ALA A 110 -14.73 9.21 5.88
C ALA A 110 -13.29 8.88 6.32
N LEU A 111 -12.29 9.53 5.71
CA LEU A 111 -10.89 9.41 6.13
C LEU A 111 -10.69 9.84 7.60
N LYS A 112 -11.25 10.98 8.02
CA LYS A 112 -11.15 11.47 9.40
C LYS A 112 -11.80 10.53 10.43
N ARG A 113 -12.83 9.77 10.04
CA ARG A 113 -13.43 8.72 10.88
C ARG A 113 -12.46 7.56 11.09
N LEU A 114 -11.86 7.04 10.02
CA LEU A 114 -10.84 5.99 10.10
C LEU A 114 -9.61 6.47 10.89
N GLU A 115 -9.13 7.68 10.64
CA GLU A 115 -8.01 8.27 11.40
C GLU A 115 -8.30 8.26 12.91
N LYS A 116 -9.52 8.61 13.32
CA LYS A 116 -9.93 8.58 14.73
C LYS A 116 -10.01 7.15 15.28
N GLU A 117 -10.52 6.21 14.52
CA GLU A 117 -10.63 4.79 14.89
C GLU A 117 -9.25 4.17 15.13
N TYR A 118 -8.28 4.47 14.24
CA TYR A 118 -6.95 3.88 14.29
C TYR A 118 -5.91 4.68 15.07
N ARG A 119 -6.25 5.90 15.52
CA ARG A 119 -5.42 6.74 16.39
C ARG A 119 -4.78 6.00 17.57
N PRO A 120 -5.49 5.11 18.32
CA PRO A 120 -4.89 4.39 19.45
C PRO A 120 -3.72 3.47 19.07
N PHE A 121 -3.63 3.05 17.79
CA PHE A 121 -2.61 2.12 17.31
C PHE A 121 -1.43 2.83 16.66
N PHE A 122 -1.68 3.96 15.99
CA PHE A 122 -0.67 4.67 15.18
C PHE A 122 -0.25 6.03 15.76
N GLY A 123 -0.90 6.50 16.82
CA GLY A 123 -0.58 7.74 17.52
C GLY A 123 -1.51 8.90 17.19
N ASP A 124 -1.43 9.96 17.99
CA ASP A 124 -2.36 11.10 17.94
C ASP A 124 -2.27 11.90 16.63
N ASP A 125 -1.09 11.95 16.03
CA ASP A 125 -0.81 12.65 14.76
C ASP A 125 -1.10 11.78 13.52
N PHE A 126 -1.77 10.65 13.69
CA PHE A 126 -2.07 9.75 12.57
C PHE A 126 -3.05 10.40 11.58
N GLU A 127 -2.60 10.51 10.33
CA GLU A 127 -3.41 10.93 9.18
C GLU A 127 -3.30 9.91 8.05
N ILE A 128 -4.37 9.73 7.28
CA ILE A 128 -4.37 8.85 6.12
C ILE A 128 -4.00 9.68 4.88
N THR A 129 -2.78 9.46 4.41
CA THR A 129 -2.18 10.09 3.23
C THR A 129 -1.39 9.03 2.47
N PRO A 130 -1.06 9.28 1.18
CA PRO A 130 -0.16 8.39 0.44
C PRO A 130 1.15 8.11 1.19
N ASP A 131 1.78 9.14 1.73
CA ASP A 131 3.08 9.04 2.40
C ASP A 131 2.97 8.29 3.73
N THR A 132 1.90 8.51 4.51
CA THR A 132 1.70 7.81 5.78
C THR A 132 1.34 6.35 5.59
N LEU A 133 0.53 6.01 4.57
CA LEU A 133 0.28 4.61 4.21
C LEU A 133 1.58 3.92 3.77
N GLN A 134 2.39 4.56 2.93
CA GLN A 134 3.70 4.03 2.56
C GLN A 134 4.61 3.86 3.77
N ALA A 135 4.63 4.84 4.69
CA ALA A 135 5.44 4.78 5.90
C ALA A 135 5.00 3.66 6.86
N LEU A 136 3.69 3.41 6.99
CA LEU A 136 3.16 2.32 7.81
C LEU A 136 3.65 0.94 7.36
N LEU A 137 3.89 0.76 6.05
CA LEU A 137 4.46 -0.47 5.48
C LEU A 137 5.95 -0.63 5.79
N GLN A 138 6.64 0.44 6.15
CA GLN A 138 8.06 0.42 6.51
C GLN A 138 8.30 0.28 8.01
N GLN A 139 7.29 0.59 8.82
CA GLN A 139 7.35 0.43 10.26
C GLN A 139 7.03 -1.02 10.66
N ASP A 140 7.18 -1.33 11.94
CA ASP A 140 6.72 -2.59 12.56
C ASP A 140 5.46 -2.35 13.41
N PRO A 141 4.33 -1.80 12.88
CA PRO A 141 3.11 -1.66 13.66
C PRO A 141 2.51 -3.04 14.01
N PRO A 142 1.44 -3.08 14.82
CA PRO A 142 0.64 -4.28 14.95
C PRO A 142 0.12 -4.65 13.56
N LYS A 143 0.78 -5.62 12.90
CA LYS A 143 0.53 -5.99 11.50
C LYS A 143 -0.96 -6.17 11.21
N VAL A 144 -1.68 -6.74 12.16
CA VAL A 144 -3.15 -6.94 12.12
C VAL A 144 -3.93 -5.65 11.86
N GLU A 145 -3.59 -4.53 12.50
CA GLU A 145 -4.34 -3.28 12.34
C GLU A 145 -4.03 -2.58 11.02
N ILE A 146 -2.80 -2.72 10.50
CA ILE A 146 -2.45 -2.23 9.16
C ILE A 146 -3.29 -2.96 8.10
N TYR A 147 -3.40 -4.29 8.20
CA TYR A 147 -4.16 -5.07 7.23
C TYR A 147 -5.65 -4.69 7.22
N LYS A 148 -6.25 -4.50 8.40
CA LYS A 148 -7.65 -4.07 8.50
C LYS A 148 -7.86 -2.68 7.92
N LEU A 149 -6.97 -1.73 8.23
CA LEU A 149 -7.04 -0.38 7.69
C LEU A 149 -6.97 -0.40 6.16
N ILE A 150 -6.00 -1.13 5.58
CA ILE A 150 -5.85 -1.22 4.13
C ILE A 150 -7.10 -1.85 3.50
N GLY A 151 -7.62 -2.96 4.05
CA GLY A 151 -8.83 -3.60 3.53
C GLY A 151 -10.08 -2.71 3.60
N GLN A 152 -10.22 -1.87 4.63
CA GLN A 152 -11.32 -0.91 4.71
C GLN A 152 -11.18 0.21 3.66
N LEU A 153 -9.96 0.71 3.44
CA LEU A 153 -9.68 1.71 2.42
C LEU A 153 -9.95 1.17 1.01
N GLU A 154 -9.60 -0.08 0.75
CA GLU A 154 -9.88 -0.75 -0.52
C GLU A 154 -11.37 -0.88 -0.80
N ASN A 155 -12.13 -1.42 0.15
CA ASN A 155 -13.58 -1.57 0.01
C ASN A 155 -14.25 -0.21 -0.25
N MET A 156 -13.79 0.82 0.45
CA MET A 156 -14.31 2.18 0.27
C MET A 156 -13.96 2.74 -1.11
N ALA A 157 -12.72 2.58 -1.57
CA ALA A 157 -12.31 2.98 -2.92
C ALA A 157 -13.15 2.27 -4.00
N GLU A 158 -13.42 0.98 -3.84
CA GLU A 158 -14.22 0.20 -4.78
C GLU A 158 -15.70 0.63 -4.79
N GLN A 159 -16.27 0.94 -3.63
CA GLN A 159 -17.63 1.48 -3.54
C GLN A 159 -17.74 2.83 -4.26
N PHE A 160 -16.75 3.73 -4.12
CA PHE A 160 -16.75 4.99 -4.84
C PHE A 160 -16.62 4.81 -6.36
N ARG A 161 -15.78 3.87 -6.82
CA ARG A 161 -15.64 3.54 -8.25
C ARG A 161 -16.93 2.96 -8.85
N THR A 162 -17.57 2.02 -8.16
CA THR A 162 -18.76 1.30 -8.65
C THR A 162 -20.02 2.16 -8.68
N ILE A 163 -20.15 3.13 -7.78
CA ILE A 163 -21.32 4.03 -7.73
C ILE A 163 -21.22 5.15 -8.80
N GLY A 164 -20.11 5.25 -9.53
CA GLY A 164 -19.92 6.27 -10.57
C GLY A 164 -19.93 7.70 -10.02
N ALA A 165 -19.68 7.85 -8.73
CA ALA A 165 -19.65 9.12 -8.05
C ALA A 165 -18.35 9.85 -8.42
N ASP A 166 -18.46 10.96 -9.14
CA ASP A 166 -17.41 11.98 -9.13
C ASP A 166 -17.26 12.42 -7.67
N ALA A 167 -16.20 11.95 -7.00
CA ALA A 167 -15.92 12.26 -5.61
C ALA A 167 -15.86 13.77 -5.34
N GLU A 168 -15.53 14.56 -6.36
CA GLU A 168 -15.52 16.03 -6.32
C GLU A 168 -16.92 16.67 -6.38
N LYS A 169 -17.96 15.93 -6.82
CA LYS A 169 -19.35 16.42 -6.98
C LYS A 169 -20.34 15.82 -5.99
N THR A 170 -19.91 14.86 -5.19
CA THR A 170 -20.80 14.16 -4.26
C THR A 170 -20.94 15.00 -2.99
N ASP A 171 -22.12 15.56 -2.79
CA ASP A 171 -22.40 16.40 -1.62
C ASP A 171 -22.30 15.56 -0.33
N THR A 172 -21.87 16.20 0.76
CA THR A 172 -21.65 15.59 2.08
C THR A 172 -22.85 14.77 2.58
N GLN A 173 -24.08 15.18 2.26
CA GLN A 173 -25.31 14.51 2.65
C GLN A 173 -25.49 13.17 1.93
N THR A 174 -25.13 13.10 0.65
CA THR A 174 -25.12 11.84 -0.10
C THR A 174 -24.13 10.84 0.49
N LEU A 175 -23.00 11.32 1.03
CA LEU A 175 -21.95 10.51 1.65
C LEU A 175 -22.31 10.00 3.06
N GLU A 176 -23.07 10.76 3.83
CA GLU A 176 -23.61 10.32 5.13
C GLU A 176 -24.53 9.12 4.98
N HIS A 177 -25.25 9.05 3.87
CA HIS A 177 -26.23 8.00 3.59
C HIS A 177 -25.62 6.68 3.10
N LEU A 178 -24.37 6.66 2.62
CA LEU A 178 -23.72 5.44 2.07
C LEU A 178 -23.45 4.35 3.12
N TYR A 179 -23.33 4.72 4.39
CA TYR A 179 -23.09 3.76 5.48
C TYR A 179 -24.37 3.13 6.04
N ASP A 180 -25.53 3.65 5.64
CA ASP A 180 -26.84 3.13 6.04
C ASP A 180 -27.58 2.66 4.78
N ILE A 181 -27.83 1.36 4.68
CA ILE A 181 -28.48 0.76 3.51
C ILE A 181 -29.87 1.38 3.27
N GLY A 182 -30.61 1.72 4.33
CA GLY A 182 -31.91 2.37 4.23
C GLY A 182 -31.80 3.79 3.65
N LYS A 183 -30.88 4.60 4.18
CA LYS A 183 -30.61 5.95 3.67
C LYS A 183 -30.06 5.92 2.25
N SER A 184 -29.21 4.94 1.92
CA SER A 184 -28.71 4.72 0.57
C SER A 184 -29.85 4.49 -0.41
N LEU A 185 -30.75 3.54 -0.09
CA LEU A 185 -31.89 3.23 -0.93
C LEU A 185 -32.85 4.42 -1.12
N GLN A 186 -32.99 5.26 -0.08
CA GLN A 186 -33.85 6.45 -0.10
C GLN A 186 -33.26 7.65 -0.84
N TYR A 187 -31.97 7.93 -0.67
CA TYR A 187 -31.40 9.23 -1.04
C TYR A 187 -30.26 9.16 -2.05
N VAL A 188 -29.65 7.98 -2.26
CA VAL A 188 -28.52 7.83 -3.19
C VAL A 188 -29.03 7.38 -4.55
N SER A 189 -28.90 8.22 -5.57
CA SER A 189 -29.26 7.87 -6.96
C SER A 189 -28.24 6.92 -7.60
N GLY A 190 -28.63 6.19 -8.65
CA GLY A 190 -27.67 5.36 -9.42
C GLY A 190 -27.24 4.02 -8.79
N LEU A 191 -27.86 3.60 -7.69
CA LEU A 191 -27.53 2.31 -7.04
C LEU A 191 -27.79 1.12 -7.96
N HIS A 192 -26.83 0.21 -8.05
CA HIS A 192 -26.96 -1.04 -8.79
C HIS A 192 -26.92 -2.25 -7.83
N TYR A 193 -27.63 -3.31 -8.20
CA TYR A 193 -27.50 -4.63 -7.57
C TYR A 193 -27.18 -5.65 -8.65
N ASN A 194 -26.05 -6.36 -8.51
CA ASN A 194 -25.54 -7.31 -9.50
C ASN A 194 -25.49 -6.74 -10.93
N GLY A 195 -25.05 -5.49 -11.07
CA GLY A 195 -24.94 -4.82 -12.38
C GLY A 195 -26.26 -4.29 -12.96
N HIS A 196 -27.38 -4.42 -12.25
CA HIS A 196 -28.66 -3.85 -12.65
C HIS A 196 -29.01 -2.61 -11.82
N LEU A 197 -29.35 -1.51 -12.49
CA LEU A 197 -29.80 -0.28 -11.82
C LEU A 197 -31.07 -0.57 -11.03
N LEU A 198 -31.07 -0.25 -9.75
CA LEU A 198 -32.23 -0.37 -8.87
C LEU A 198 -33.23 0.75 -9.19
N THR A 199 -34.42 0.35 -9.64
CA THR A 199 -35.54 1.27 -9.85
C THR A 199 -36.10 1.76 -8.52
N ASP A 200 -36.89 2.84 -8.54
CA ASP A 200 -37.59 3.34 -7.35
C ASP A 200 -38.46 2.26 -6.70
N GLN A 201 -39.12 1.43 -7.53
CA GLN A 201 -39.95 0.33 -7.06
C GLN A 201 -39.12 -0.78 -6.39
N ASP A 202 -37.93 -1.09 -6.92
CA ASP A 202 -37.02 -2.05 -6.29
C ASP A 202 -36.55 -1.53 -4.92
N ARG A 203 -36.21 -0.24 -4.85
CA ARG A 203 -35.76 0.42 -3.62
C ARG A 203 -36.85 0.40 -2.54
N GLU A 204 -38.08 0.75 -2.89
CA GLU A 204 -39.24 0.67 -1.98
C GLU A 204 -39.47 -0.76 -1.48
N ARG A 205 -39.37 -1.75 -2.37
CA ARG A 205 -39.53 -3.16 -2.01
C ARG A 205 -38.45 -3.62 -1.03
N ILE A 206 -37.20 -3.27 -1.29
CA ILE A 206 -36.07 -3.62 -0.42
C ILE A 206 -36.22 -2.94 0.94
N LEU A 207 -36.58 -1.65 0.96
CA LEU A 207 -36.88 -0.94 2.21
C LEU A 207 -37.99 -1.63 3.01
N GLY A 208 -39.09 -2.01 2.35
CA GLY A 208 -40.18 -2.77 2.99
C GLY A 208 -39.70 -4.09 3.59
N MET A 209 -38.84 -4.83 2.88
CA MET A 209 -38.25 -6.07 3.40
C MET A 209 -37.36 -5.82 4.61
N LEU A 210 -36.50 -4.79 4.58
CA LEU A 210 -35.62 -4.45 5.70
C LEU A 210 -36.43 -4.08 6.96
N LYS A 211 -37.53 -3.34 6.80
CA LYS A 211 -38.45 -3.02 7.92
C LYS A 211 -39.06 -4.26 8.55
N LEU A 212 -39.46 -5.24 7.73
CA LEU A 212 -40.03 -6.50 8.23
C LEU A 212 -38.99 -7.38 8.91
N LEU A 213 -37.76 -7.40 8.40
CA LEU A 213 -36.67 -8.24 8.92
C LEU A 213 -36.03 -7.64 10.18
N PHE A 214 -36.01 -6.31 10.29
CA PHE A 214 -35.35 -5.59 11.37
C PHE A 214 -36.24 -4.50 12.00
N PRO A 215 -37.43 -4.86 12.51
CA PRO A 215 -38.41 -3.89 13.02
C PRO A 215 -37.87 -3.04 14.19
N GLN A 216 -36.94 -3.57 14.98
CA GLN A 216 -36.33 -2.87 16.12
C GLN A 216 -35.46 -1.67 15.74
N TYR A 217 -35.11 -1.49 14.46
CA TYR A 217 -34.29 -0.37 14.01
C TYR A 217 -35.12 0.83 13.51
N GLU A 218 -36.45 0.71 13.44
CA GLU A 218 -37.33 1.83 13.07
C GLU A 218 -37.49 2.88 14.18
N GLU A 219 -37.36 2.50 15.46
CA GLU A 219 -37.56 3.41 16.60
C GLU A 219 -36.42 4.44 16.78
N GLN A 220 -35.24 4.18 16.20
CA GLN A 220 -34.05 5.03 16.35
C GLN A 220 -33.87 6.08 15.24
N ALA A 221 -34.72 6.07 14.20
CA ALA A 221 -34.57 6.95 13.04
C ALA A 221 -35.32 8.30 13.14
N ASN A 222 -36.02 8.54 14.27
CA ASN A 222 -36.85 9.74 14.51
C ASN A 222 -36.31 10.68 15.60
N ASP A 223 -35.10 10.45 16.12
CA ASP A 223 -34.40 11.34 17.06
C ASP A 223 -33.23 12.08 16.39
#